data_AF-A0A663D8K4-F1
#
_entry.id   AF-A0A663D8K4-F1
#
_cell.length_a   1.000
_cell.length_b   1.000
_cell.length_c   1.000
_cell.angle_alpha   90.00
_cell.angle_beta   90.00
_cell.angle_gamma   90.00
#
_symmetry.space_group_name_H-M   'P 1'
#
loop_
_entity.id
_entity.type
_entity.pdbx_description
1 polymer ?
#
loop_
_entity_poly.entity_id
_entity_poly.type
_entity_poly.pdbx_seq_one_letter_code
_entity_poly.pdbx_strand_id
1 'polypeptide(L)'
;MEHLWFFLLLVAAPRWVLSQVQLQESGPGLVKPSETLSLTCAVSGGSISSYYWSWIRQPPGKGLEWIGYIYSSGSTNYNPSLKSRVTVSYQ
;
A
#
# COMPACT_ATOMS: atom_id res chain seq x y z
N MET A 1 -0.49 27.28 40.34
CA MET A 1 -1.37 26.09 40.42
C MET A 1 -2.07 25.82 39.09
N GLU A 2 -2.40 26.83 38.27
CA GLU A 2 -3.10 26.67 36.98
C GLU A 2 -2.33 25.93 35.85
N HIS A 3 -1.01 26.10 35.75
CA HIS A 3 -0.22 25.47 34.68
C HIS A 3 -0.06 23.96 34.85
N LEU A 4 -0.14 23.46 36.09
CA LEU A 4 0.04 22.04 36.41
C LEU A 4 -1.13 21.18 35.87
N TRP A 5 -2.33 21.77 35.84
CA TRP A 5 -3.54 21.12 35.30
C TRP A 5 -3.50 20.97 33.78
N PHE A 6 -2.93 21.93 33.06
CA PHE A 6 -2.74 21.85 31.60
C PHE A 6 -1.77 20.73 31.20
N PHE A 7 -0.68 20.54 31.96
CA PHE A 7 0.26 19.44 31.72
C PHE A 7 -0.36 18.06 32.00
N LEU A 8 -1.26 17.96 32.99
CA LEU A 8 -1.95 16.71 33.30
C LEU A 8 -2.94 16.27 32.20
N LEU A 9 -3.59 17.21 31.51
CA LEU A 9 -4.50 16.91 30.39
C LEU A 9 -3.77 16.35 29.15
N LEU A 10 -2.53 16.80 28.87
CA LEU A 10 -1.73 16.29 27.75
C LEU A 10 -1.19 14.87 27.99
N VAL A 11 -0.99 14.49 29.26
CA VAL A 11 -0.52 13.14 29.64
C VAL A 11 -1.71 12.17 29.77
N ALA A 12 -2.92 12.68 30.02
CA ALA A 12 -4.15 11.90 30.15
C ALA A 12 -4.89 11.65 28.82
N ALA A 13 -4.38 12.12 27.68
CA ALA A 13 -4.89 11.68 26.38
C ALA A 13 -4.48 10.20 26.20
N PRO A 14 -5.43 9.25 26.29
CA PRO A 14 -5.06 7.87 26.09
C PRO A 14 -4.57 7.73 24.66
N ARG A 15 -3.33 7.28 24.49
CA ARG A 15 -2.74 6.94 23.19
C ARG A 15 -3.43 5.69 22.65
N TRP A 16 -4.72 5.77 22.34
CA TRP A 16 -5.40 4.83 21.46
C TRP A 16 -4.96 5.11 20.02
N VAL A 17 -3.66 5.06 19.76
CA VAL A 17 -3.21 4.90 18.38
C VAL A 17 -3.45 3.43 18.08
N LEU A 18 -4.60 3.13 17.49
CA LEU A 18 -4.76 1.91 16.73
C LEU A 18 -3.66 1.94 15.68
N SER A 19 -2.74 0.97 15.70
CA SER A 19 -1.71 0.84 14.66
C SER A 19 -2.42 0.79 13.31
N GLN A 20 -2.37 1.89 12.56
CA GLN A 20 -2.93 1.97 11.22
C GLN A 20 -1.91 1.36 10.25
N VAL A 21 -2.37 0.46 9.39
CA VAL A 21 -1.55 -0.04 8.28
C VAL A 21 -1.27 1.12 7.33
N GLN A 22 -0.01 1.38 7.04
CA GLN A 22 0.40 2.40 6.07
C GLN A 22 0.99 1.72 4.83
N LEU A 23 0.64 2.25 3.66
CA LEU A 23 1.13 1.81 2.36
C LEU A 23 1.88 2.96 1.72
N GLN A 24 3.17 2.78 1.49
CA GLN A 24 4.02 3.77 0.84
C GLN A 24 4.43 3.26 -0.54
N GLU A 25 3.89 3.87 -1.59
CA GLU A 25 4.33 3.60 -2.95
C GLU A 25 5.61 4.38 -3.27
N SER A 26 6.50 3.76 -4.04
CA SER A 26 7.74 4.35 -4.56
C SER A 26 8.04 3.78 -5.95
N GLY A 27 8.72 4.55 -6.79
CA GLY A 27 9.06 4.17 -8.17
C GLY A 27 9.21 5.38 -9.08
N PRO A 28 9.56 5.18 -10.36
CA PRO A 28 9.63 6.27 -11.33
C PRO A 28 8.22 6.75 -11.69
N GLY A 29 7.97 8.06 -11.62
CA GLY A 29 6.65 8.61 -11.97
C GLY A 29 6.33 8.58 -13.46
N LEU A 30 7.36 8.61 -14.32
CA LEU A 30 7.22 8.56 -15.77
C LEU A 30 8.35 7.73 -16.37
N VAL A 31 8.01 6.90 -17.35
CA VAL A 31 8.96 6.10 -18.13
C VAL A 31 8.70 6.32 -19.62
N LYS A 32 9.69 6.07 -20.48
CA LYS A 32 9.48 6.14 -21.93
C LYS A 32 8.61 4.96 -22.40
N PRO A 33 7.95 5.08 -23.57
CA PRO A 33 7.30 3.94 -24.18
C PRO A 33 8.27 2.75 -24.32
N SER A 34 7.78 1.55 -24.04
CA SER A 34 8.55 0.28 -24.05
C SER A 34 9.56 0.08 -22.92
N GLU A 35 9.75 1.06 -22.03
CA GLU A 35 10.48 0.85 -20.78
C GLU A 35 9.58 0.20 -19.72
N THR A 36 10.19 -0.59 -18.82
CA THR A 36 9.47 -1.21 -17.71
C THR A 36 9.32 -0.22 -16.56
N LEU A 37 8.08 0.07 -16.18
CA LEU A 37 7.76 0.77 -14.94
C LEU A 37 7.78 -0.24 -13.78
N SER A 38 8.66 0.00 -12.79
CA SER A 38 8.71 -0.78 -11.55
C SER A 38 8.22 0.06 -10.38
N LEU A 39 7.15 -0.39 -9.72
CA LEU A 39 6.60 0.23 -8.52
C LEU A 39 6.83 -0.69 -7.32
N THR A 40 7.10 -0.10 -6.16
CA THR A 40 7.29 -0.81 -4.90
C THR A 40 6.35 -0.23 -3.85
N CYS A 41 5.57 -1.09 -3.20
CA CYS A 41 4.71 -0.73 -2.08
C CYS A 41 5.31 -1.26 -0.78
N ALA A 42 5.77 -0.36 0.09
CA ALA A 42 6.21 -0.70 1.44
C ALA A 42 5.01 -0.66 2.39
N VAL A 43 4.86 -1.73 3.18
CA VAL A 43 3.78 -1.86 4.17
C VAL A 43 4.37 -1.71 5.57
N SER A 44 3.84 -0.81 6.39
CA SER A 44 4.20 -0.66 7.80
C SER A 44 2.96 -0.74 8.70
N GLY A 45 3.17 -1.07 9.98
CA GLY A 45 2.08 -1.14 10.97
C GLY A 45 1.11 -2.32 10.80
N GLY A 46 1.42 -3.28 9.92
CA GLY A 46 0.64 -4.50 9.67
C GLY A 46 1.51 -5.68 9.22
N SER A 47 0.95 -6.89 9.26
CA SER A 47 1.61 -8.09 8.76
C SER A 47 1.28 -8.31 7.29
N ILE A 48 2.31 -8.43 6.45
CA ILE A 48 2.14 -8.72 5.01
C ILE A 48 1.89 -10.22 4.78
N SER A 49 2.18 -11.07 5.78
CA SER A 49 2.28 -12.52 5.62
C SER A 49 0.95 -13.30 5.68
N SER A 50 -0.18 -12.65 5.93
CA SER A 50 -1.49 -13.32 6.10
C SER A 50 -2.61 -12.76 5.24
N TYR A 51 -2.30 -11.84 4.31
CA TYR A 51 -3.30 -11.15 3.50
C TYR A 51 -2.96 -11.20 2.01
N TYR A 52 -4.00 -11.05 1.19
CA TYR A 52 -3.85 -10.80 -0.24
C TYR A 52 -3.57 -9.33 -0.48
N TRP A 53 -2.52 -9.06 -1.25
CA TRP A 53 -2.16 -7.71 -1.66
C TRP A 53 -2.54 -7.52 -3.11
N SER A 54 -3.56 -6.68 -3.34
CA SER A 54 -4.07 -6.40 -4.68
C SER A 54 -3.50 -5.12 -5.23
N TRP A 55 -3.16 -5.13 -6.51
CA TRP A 55 -2.78 -3.96 -7.29
C TRP A 55 -3.95 -3.53 -8.17
N ILE A 56 -4.23 -2.23 -8.15
CA ILE A 56 -5.27 -1.60 -8.97
C ILE A 56 -4.67 -0.38 -9.67
N ARG A 57 -5.21 -0.01 -10.82
CA ARG A 57 -4.89 1.25 -11.50
C ARG A 57 -6.15 2.01 -11.85
N GLN A 58 -6.01 3.32 -12.01
CA GLN A 58 -7.09 4.17 -12.51
C GLN A 58 -6.58 4.98 -13.70
N PRO A 59 -6.89 4.56 -14.94
CA PRO A 59 -6.59 5.39 -16.10
C PRO A 59 -7.42 6.69 -16.08
N PRO A 60 -6.89 7.81 -16.60
CA PRO A 60 -7.63 9.06 -16.68
C PRO A 60 -8.98 8.87 -17.39
N GLY A 61 -10.07 9.34 -16.78
CA GLY A 61 -11.42 9.23 -17.31
C GLY A 61 -12.03 7.82 -17.27
N LYS A 62 -11.41 6.85 -16.58
CA LYS A 62 -11.93 5.48 -16.42
C LYS A 62 -12.13 5.11 -14.95
N GLY A 63 -12.91 4.05 -14.73
CA GLY A 63 -13.07 3.42 -13.41
C GLY A 63 -11.79 2.71 -12.95
N LEU A 64 -11.81 2.23 -11.70
CA LEU A 64 -10.76 1.39 -11.16
C LEU A 64 -10.67 0.09 -11.96
N GLU A 65 -9.46 -0.30 -12.33
CA GLU A 65 -9.16 -1.55 -13.00
C GLU A 65 -8.25 -2.39 -12.10
N TRP A 66 -8.70 -3.60 -11.80
CA TRP A 66 -7.90 -4.58 -11.08
C TRP A 66 -6.78 -5.12 -11.97
N ILE A 67 -5.56 -5.18 -11.43
CA ILE A 67 -4.36 -5.67 -12.15
C ILE A 67 -4.06 -7.11 -11.78
N GLY A 68 -4.03 -7.39 -10.48
CA GLY A 68 -3.59 -8.66 -9.94
C GLY A 68 -3.54 -8.67 -8.42
N TYR A 69 -3.32 -9.84 -7.84
CA TYR A 69 -2.98 -9.96 -6.43
C TYR A 69 -1.78 -10.89 -6.23
N ILE A 70 -1.11 -10.71 -5.10
CA ILE A 70 -0.12 -11.65 -4.58
C ILE A 70 -0.48 -12.05 -3.15
N TYR A 71 -0.34 -13.34 -2.86
CA TYR A 71 -0.43 -13.88 -1.51
C TYR A 71 0.97 -14.08 -0.93
N SER A 72 1.09 -14.12 0.39
CA SER A 72 2.36 -14.30 1.10
C SER A 72 3.11 -15.59 0.75
N SER A 73 2.42 -16.60 0.22
CA SER A 73 3.05 -17.82 -0.31
C SER A 73 3.70 -17.64 -1.70
N GLY A 74 3.61 -16.46 -2.30
CA GLY A 74 4.04 -16.17 -3.67
C GLY A 74 3.00 -16.52 -4.75
N SER A 75 1.83 -17.02 -4.36
CA SER A 75 0.73 -17.28 -5.30
C SER A 75 0.24 -15.95 -5.90
N THR A 76 0.18 -15.88 -7.23
CA THR A 76 -0.26 -14.68 -7.96
C THR A 76 -1.44 -14.99 -8.87
N ASN A 77 -2.31 -13.99 -9.03
CA ASN A 77 -3.34 -13.99 -10.06
C ASN A 77 -3.39 -12.61 -10.71
N TYR A 78 -3.78 -12.57 -11.98
CA TYR A 78 -3.75 -11.37 -12.81
C TYR A 78 -5.04 -11.23 -13.58
N ASN A 79 -5.38 -9.98 -13.91
CA ASN A 79 -6.39 -9.67 -14.90
C ASN A 79 -5.95 -10.28 -16.25
N PRO A 80 -6.78 -11.12 -16.91
CA PRO A 80 -6.41 -11.77 -18.16
C PRO A 80 -5.90 -10.81 -19.24
N SER A 81 -6.42 -9.59 -19.29
CA SER A 81 -6.01 -8.56 -20.24
C SER A 81 -4.60 -7.98 -20.00
N LEU A 82 -4.07 -8.12 -18.78
CA LEU A 82 -2.79 -7.57 -18.33
C LEU A 82 -1.75 -8.64 -18.01
N LYS A 83 -2.14 -9.92 -17.99
CA LYS A 83 -1.31 -11.05 -17.56
C LYS A 83 0.02 -11.18 -18.30
N SER A 84 0.10 -10.77 -19.57
CA SER A 84 1.34 -10.82 -20.36
C SER A 84 2.24 -9.59 -20.20
N ARG A 85 1.79 -8.56 -19.47
CA ARG A 85 2.46 -7.25 -19.37
C ARG A 85 2.86 -6.87 -17.96
N VAL A 86 2.37 -7.59 -16.95
CA VAL A 86 2.57 -7.25 -15.54
C VAL A 86 3.15 -8.45 -14.80
N THR A 87 4.11 -8.15 -13.93
CA THR A 87 4.66 -9.09 -12.95
C THR A 87 4.49 -8.47 -11.58
N VAL A 88 3.89 -9.21 -10.64
CA VAL A 88 3.82 -8.83 -9.23
C VAL A 88 4.68 -9.81 -8.44
N SER A 89 5.57 -9.28 -7.61
CA SER A 89 6.45 -10.06 -6.75
C SER A 89 6.35 -9.59 -5.30
N TYR A 90 6.61 -10.52 -4.39
CA TYR A 90 6.77 -10.28 -2.96
C TYR A 90 8.26 -10.35 -2.66
N GLN A 91 8.78 -9.41 -1.88
CA GLN A 91 10.20 -9.32 -1.53
C GLN A 91 10.37 -9.34 -0.01
#